data_AF-A0A1Q2KYM9-F1
#
_entry.id   AF-A0A1Q2KYM9-F1
#
_cell.length_a   1.000
_cell.length_b   1.000
_cell.length_c   1.000
_cell.angle_alpha   90.00
_cell.angle_beta   90.00
_cell.angle_gamma   90.00
#
_symmetry.space_group_name_H-M   'P 1'
#
loop_
_entity.id
_entity.type
_entity.pdbx_description
1 polymer ?
#
loop_
_entity_poly.entity_id
_entity_poly.type
_entity_poly.pdbx_seq_one_letter_code
_entity_poly.pdbx_strand_id
1 'polypeptide(L)' 'MNNRIIAGLLGIFLGDFGVHKFYLGKPGKGLLYLAFCWTVIPAIIGFIEGVSYLLMSDREFQAKHGKR' A
#
# COMPACT_ATOMS: atom_id res chain seq x y z
N MET A 1 15.57 0.46 -1.92
CA MET A 1 15.11 1.83 -1.61
C MET A 1 13.64 1.90 -2.02
N ASN A 2 12.72 1.61 -1.10
CA ASN A 2 11.29 1.62 -1.41
C ASN A 2 10.84 3.08 -1.45
N ASN A 3 10.37 3.56 -2.60
CA ASN A 3 9.92 4.95 -2.72
C ASN A 3 8.50 5.07 -2.14
N ARG A 4 8.34 5.87 -1.08
CA ARG A 4 7.02 6.14 -0.47
C ARG A 4 6.01 6.71 -1.46
N ILE A 5 6.47 7.52 -2.42
CA ILE A 5 5.63 8.10 -3.48
C ILE A 5 5.05 6.99 -4.36
N ILE A 6 5.87 6.01 -4.72
CA ILE A 6 5.44 4.86 -5.54
C ILE A 6 4.42 4.02 -4.76
N ALA A 7 4.69 3.74 -3.48
CA ALA A 7 3.76 3.00 -2.62
C ALA A 7 2.43 3.73 -2.40
N GLY A 8 2.46 5.05 -2.27
CA GLY A 8 1.27 5.90 -2.16
C GLY A 8 0.46 5.96 -3.44
N LEU A 9 1.13 6.14 -4.59
CA LEU A 9 0.48 6.17 -5.91
C LEU A 9 -0.12 4.80 -6.26
N LEU A 10 0.57 3.71 -5.97
CA LEU A 10 0.04 2.35 -6.07
C LEU A 10 -1.15 2.12 -5.13
N GLY A 11 -1.15 2.69 -3.94
CA GLY A 11 -2.28 2.60 -3.01
C GLY A 11 -3.51 3.37 -3.51
N ILE A 12 -3.33 4.53 -4.16
CA ILE A 12 -4.43 5.34 -4.69
C ILE A 12 -5.01 4.74 -5.98
N PHE A 13 -4.15 4.33 -6.92
CA PHE A 13 -4.59 3.85 -8.23
C PHE A 13 -4.86 2.34 -8.27
N LEU A 14 -4.09 1.54 -7.51
CA LEU A 14 -4.17 0.07 -7.48
C LEU A 14 -4.48 -0.44 -6.05
N GLY A 15 -5.08 0.41 -5.21
CA GLY A 15 -5.46 0.08 -3.84
C GLY A 15 -6.42 -1.10 -3.76
N ASP A 16 -7.39 -1.15 -4.67
CA ASP A 16 -8.37 -2.24 -4.73
C ASP A 16 -7.72 -3.61 -5.00
N PHE A 17 -6.67 -3.64 -5.82
CA PHE A 17 -5.89 -4.84 -6.12
C PHE A 17 -4.85 -5.17 -5.02
N GLY A 18 -4.60 -4.27 -4.07
CA GLY A 18 -3.62 -4.46 -2.99
C GLY A 18 -2.16 -4.49 -3.47
N VAL A 19 -1.85 -3.98 -4.66
CA VAL A 19 -0.50 -4.06 -5.27
C VAL A 19 0.55 -3.31 -4.46
N HIS A 20 0.17 -2.24 -3.76
CA HIS A 20 1.04 -1.53 -2.83
C HIS A 20 1.55 -2.44 -1.70
N LYS A 21 0.77 -3.43 -1.25
CA LYS A 21 1.23 -4.42 -0.25
C LYS A 21 2.25 -5.40 -0.82
N PHE A 22 2.11 -5.79 -2.08
CA PHE A 22 3.11 -6.61 -2.78
C PHE A 22 4.43 -5.86 -2.95
N TYR A 23 4.36 -4.57 -3.31
CA TYR A 23 5.53 -3.69 -3.40
C TYR A 23 6.27 -3.57 -2.05
N LEU A 24 5.52 -3.51 -0.95
CA LEU A 24 6.05 -3.46 0.41
C LEU A 24 6.53 -4.83 0.95
N GLY A 25 6.52 -5.89 0.12
CA GLY A 25 6.95 -7.24 0.52
C GLY A 25 6.00 -7.96 1.48
N LYS A 26 4.72 -7.58 1.51
CA LYS A 26 3.67 -8.19 2.36
C LYS A 26 2.61 -8.89 1.47
N PRO A 27 2.97 -9.97 0.75
CA PRO A 27 2.10 -10.61 -0.23
C PRO A 27 0.81 -11.18 0.38
N GLY A 28 0.84 -11.68 1.61
CA GLY A 28 -0.36 -12.20 2.27
C GLY A 28 -1.46 -11.16 2.46
N LYS A 29 -1.10 -9.89 2.76
CA LYS A 29 -2.08 -8.79 2.86
C LYS A 29 -2.57 -8.35 1.49
N GLY A 30 -1.69 -8.36 0.49
CA GLY A 30 -2.06 -8.07 -0.90
C GLY A 30 -3.05 -9.09 -1.47
N LEU A 31 -2.85 -10.38 -1.19
CA LEU A 31 -3.78 -11.43 -1.61
C LEU A 31 -5.15 -11.30 -0.94
N LEU A 32 -5.17 -10.90 0.34
CA LEU A 32 -6.41 -10.60 1.04
C LEU A 32 -7.17 -9.46 0.35
N TYR A 33 -6.48 -8.37 -0.01
CA TYR A 33 -7.09 -7.26 -0.74
C TYR A 33 -7.65 -7.71 -2.10
N LEU A 34 -6.89 -8.53 -2.83
CA LEU A 34 -7.33 -9.09 -4.10
C LEU A 34 -8.57 -9.98 -3.97
N ALA A 35 -8.65 -10.80 -2.91
CA ALA A 35 -9.82 -11.64 -2.64
C ALA A 35 -11.08 -10.81 -2.28
N PHE A 36 -10.89 -9.63 -1.70
CA PHE A 36 -11.97 -8.72 -1.33
C PHE A 36 -12.22 -7.60 -2.35
N CYS A 37 -11.51 -7.55 -3.48
CA CYS A 37 -11.57 -6.41 -4.43
C CYS A 37 -12.99 -6.16 -4.95
N TRP A 38 -13.78 -7.22 -5.12
CA TRP A 38 -15.20 -7.14 -5.49
C TRP A 38 -16.11 -6.44 -4.45
N THR A 39 -15.66 -6.25 -3.21
CA THR A 39 -16.44 -5.62 -2.14
C THR A 39 -16.25 -4.10 -2.06
N VAL A 40 -15.36 -3.50 -2.86
CA VAL A 40 -15.00 -2.05 -2.82
C VAL A 40 -14.34 -1.60 -1.50
N ILE A 41 -14.46 -2.38 -0.43
CA ILE A 41 -13.80 -2.14 0.86
C ILE A 41 -12.27 -2.00 0.68
N PRO A 42 -11.56 -2.84 -0.09
CA PRO A 42 -10.13 -2.71 -0.29
C PRO A 42 -9.74 -1.44 -1.04
N ALA A 43 -10.59 -0.95 -1.95
CA ALA A 43 -10.37 0.33 -2.62
C ALA A 43 -10.32 1.49 -1.62
N ILE A 44 -11.27 1.55 -0.68
CA ILE A 44 -11.32 2.62 0.34
C ILE A 44 -10.12 2.53 1.28
N ILE A 45 -9.81 1.33 1.78
CA ILE A 45 -8.67 1.15 2.71
C ILE A 45 -7.35 1.42 1.97
N GLY A 46 -7.20 0.94 0.75
CA GLY A 46 -6.04 1.18 -0.12
C GLY A 46 -5.84 2.66 -0.42
N PHE A 47 -6.92 3.40 -0.66
CA PHE A 47 -6.87 4.85 -0.84
C PHE A 47 -6.41 5.58 0.42
N ILE A 48 -6.98 5.24 1.59
CA ILE A 48 -6.56 5.82 2.89
C ILE A 48 -5.09 5.51 3.18
N GLU A 49 -4.65 4.26 2.97
CA GLU A 49 -3.25 3.88 3.13
C GLU A 49 -2.34 4.59 2.13
N GLY A 50 -2.76 4.72 0.88
CA GLY A 50 -2.02 5.42 -0.18
C GLY A 50 -1.79 6.90 0.15
N VAL A 51 -2.86 7.59 0.60
CA VAL A 51 -2.76 8.97 1.10
C VAL A 51 -1.89 9.04 2.35
N SER A 52 -2.06 8.12 3.30
CA SER A 52 -1.23 8.06 4.51
C SER A 52 0.26 7.87 4.18
N TYR A 53 0.61 7.04 3.19
CA TYR A 53 2.01 6.87 2.74
C TYR A 53 2.58 8.12 2.05
N LEU A 54 1.75 8.91 1.35
CA LEU A 54 2.18 10.19 0.80
C LEU A 54 2.41 11.24 1.90
N LEU A 55 1.59 11.22 2.96
CA LEU A 55 1.72 12.12 4.10
C LEU A 55 2.84 11.72 5.07
N MET A 56 3.18 10.43 5.13
CA MET A 56 4.23 9.89 6.00
C MET A 56 5.63 10.32 5.53
N SER A 57 6.51 10.66 6.48
CA SER A 57 7.89 11.06 6.15
C SER A 57 8.72 9.88 5.63
N ASP A 58 9.70 10.11 4.75
CA ASP A 58 10.62 9.06 4.24
C ASP A 58 11.25 8.27 5.39
N ARG A 59 11.60 8.95 6.49
CA ARG A 59 12.17 8.31 7.69
C ARG A 59 11.20 7.31 8.32
N GLU A 60 9.94 7.69 8.48
CA GLU A 60 8.94 6.82 9.09
C GLU A 60 8.57 5.65 8.17
N PHE A 61 8.48 5.91 6.86
CA PHE A 61 8.24 4.87 5.87
C PHE A 61 9.39 3.86 5.86
N GLN A 62 10.64 4.33 5.87
CA GLN A 62 11.83 3.47 5.96
C GLN A 62 11.92 2.75 7.32
N ALA A 63 11.49 3.35 8.43
CA ALA A 63 11.45 2.67 9.72
C ALA A 63 10.43 1.51 9.74
N LYS A 64 9.30 1.66 9.02
CA LYS A 64 8.18 0.69 9.04
C LYS A 64 8.24 -0.33 7.89
N HIS A 65 8.89 0.02 6.78
CA HIS A 65 8.94 -0.73 5.52
C HIS A 65 10.32 -0.80 4.88
N GLY A 66 11.35 -0.19 5.49
CA GLY A 66 12.73 -0.43 5.13
C GLY A 66 13.05 -1.88 5.46
N LYS A 67 13.13 -2.71 4.42
CA LYS A 67 13.78 -4.01 4.54
C LYS A 67 15.18 -3.76 5.08
N ARG A 68 15.54 -4.53 6.11
CA ARG A 68 16.92 -4.79 6.51
C ARG A 68 17.73 -5.26 5.30
#